data_AF-A0A494USV7-F1
#
_entry.id   AF-A0A494USV7-F1
#
_cell.length_a   1.000
_cell.length_b   1.000
_cell.length_c   1.000
_cell.angle_alpha   90.00
_cell.angle_beta   90.00
_cell.angle_gamma   90.00
#
_symmetry.space_group_name_H-M   'P 1'
#
loop_
_entity.id
_entity.type
_entity.pdbx_description
1 polymer ?
#
loop_
_entity_poly.entity_id
_entity_poly.type
_entity_poly.pdbx_seq_one_letter_code
_entity_poly.pdbx_strand_id
1 'polypeptide(L)'
;MTTMRASSIAKSCGAVVLYAVAAALVLFSFAMTVEADNPAAFPGRRDNDGAFGALLCVGIAALSAAVAVTSLSRRLLSKVVCAAIILVCVYRVVGVAGQL
;
A
#
# COMPACT_ATOMS: atom_id res chain seq x y z
N MET A 1 26.51 -12.70 -22.39
CA MET A 1 26.61 -11.86 -21.17
C MET A 1 25.60 -10.69 -21.13
N THR A 2 24.99 -10.30 -22.25
CA THR A 2 24.00 -9.20 -22.37
C THR A 2 22.60 -9.56 -21.86
N THR A 3 22.17 -10.81 -22.01
CA THR A 3 20.83 -11.30 -21.61
C THR A 3 20.60 -11.27 -20.09
N MET A 4 21.61 -11.55 -19.26
CA MET A 4 21.51 -11.49 -17.80
C MET A 4 21.29 -10.06 -17.26
N ARG A 5 21.85 -9.04 -17.92
CA ARG A 5 21.66 -7.63 -17.50
C ARG A 5 20.25 -7.12 -17.78
N ALA A 6 19.68 -7.46 -18.95
CA ALA A 6 18.33 -7.07 -19.31
C ALA A 6 17.27 -7.64 -18.33
N SER A 7 17.42 -8.92 -17.93
CA SER A 7 16.53 -9.56 -16.95
C SER A 7 16.60 -8.89 -15.57
N SER A 8 17.78 -8.45 -15.15
CA SER A 8 17.95 -7.74 -13.88
C SER A 8 17.31 -6.35 -13.89
N ILE A 9 17.39 -5.63 -15.00
CA ILE A 9 16.80 -4.29 -15.14
C ILE A 9 15.27 -4.39 -15.14
N ALA A 10 14.71 -5.33 -15.91
CA ALA A 10 13.26 -5.56 -15.95
C ALA A 10 12.69 -5.91 -14.57
N LYS A 11 13.37 -6.78 -13.80
CA LYS A 11 12.99 -7.09 -12.41
C LYS A 11 13.04 -5.87 -11.50
N SER A 12 14.07 -5.03 -11.63
CA SER A 12 14.14 -3.80 -10.82
C SER A 12 13.07 -2.78 -11.18
N CYS A 13 12.78 -2.57 -12.46
CA CYS A 13 11.70 -1.67 -12.89
C CYS A 13 10.34 -2.19 -12.42
N GLY A 14 10.06 -3.48 -12.58
CA GLY A 14 8.81 -4.08 -12.11
C GLY A 14 8.61 -3.92 -10.61
N ALA A 15 9.66 -4.12 -9.81
CA ALA A 15 9.60 -3.93 -8.37
C ALA A 15 9.38 -2.45 -7.97
N VAL A 16 10.01 -1.50 -8.68
CA VAL A 16 9.78 -0.06 -8.45
C VAL A 16 8.32 0.32 -8.75
N VAL A 17 7.76 -0.18 -9.85
CA VAL A 17 6.35 0.04 -10.19
C VAL A 17 5.43 -0.53 -9.11
N LEU A 18 5.69 -1.75 -8.63
CA LEU A 18 4.90 -2.36 -7.56
C LEU A 18 4.95 -1.56 -6.25
N TYR A 19 6.12 -1.00 -5.89
CA TYR A 19 6.21 -0.10 -4.74
C TYR A 19 5.44 1.21 -4.96
N ALA A 20 5.47 1.77 -6.16
CA ALA A 20 4.69 2.96 -6.49
C ALA A 20 3.18 2.69 -6.42
N VAL A 21 2.72 1.55 -6.94
CA VAL A 21 1.32 1.11 -6.84
C VAL A 21 0.94 0.91 -5.37
N ALA A 22 1.77 0.25 -4.58
CA ALA A 22 1.52 0.07 -3.15
C ALA A 22 1.36 1.41 -2.41
N ALA A 23 2.26 2.37 -2.67
CA ALA A 23 2.17 3.71 -2.08
C ALA A 23 0.89 4.45 -2.50
N ALA A 24 0.54 4.40 -3.79
CA ALA A 24 -0.66 5.04 -4.31
C ALA A 24 -1.94 4.45 -3.68
N LEU A 25 -2.01 3.13 -3.54
CA LEU A 25 -3.15 2.44 -2.91
C LEU A 25 -3.28 2.77 -1.42
N VAL A 26 -2.17 2.89 -0.70
CA VAL A 26 -2.19 3.34 0.69
C VAL A 26 -2.77 4.76 0.78
N LEU A 27 -2.30 5.69 -0.05
CA LEU A 27 -2.83 7.07 -0.07
C LEU A 27 -4.32 7.09 -0.45
N PHE A 28 -4.72 6.29 -1.43
CA PHE A 28 -6.11 6.18 -1.86
C PHE A 28 -7.02 5.61 -0.76
N SER A 29 -6.51 4.67 0.05
CA SER A 29 -7.21 4.17 1.24
C SER A 29 -7.51 5.27 2.24
N PHE A 30 -6.58 6.21 2.48
CA PHE A 30 -6.86 7.38 3.31
C PHE A 30 -7.95 8.26 2.70
N ALA A 31 -7.88 8.53 1.39
CA ALA A 31 -8.87 9.36 0.71
C ALA A 31 -10.31 8.81 0.84
N MET A 32 -10.48 7.48 0.79
CA MET A 32 -11.80 6.84 0.89
C MET A 32 -12.47 6.95 2.26
N THR A 33 -11.71 7.22 3.33
CA THR A 33 -12.27 7.35 4.68
C THR A 33 -12.20 8.78 5.22
N VAL A 34 -11.81 9.77 4.40
CA VAL A 34 -11.68 11.18 4.84
C VAL A 34 -12.95 11.71 5.50
N GLU A 35 -14.11 11.35 4.95
CA GLU A 35 -15.40 11.78 5.48
C GLU A 35 -15.68 11.13 6.86
N ALA A 36 -15.36 9.84 7.01
CA ALA A 36 -15.49 9.12 8.27
C ALA A 36 -14.50 9.60 9.34
N ASP A 37 -13.27 9.96 8.93
CA ASP A 37 -12.22 10.50 9.79
C ASP A 37 -12.54 11.94 10.28
N ASN A 38 -13.41 12.69 9.58
CA ASN A 38 -13.72 14.10 9.89
C ASN A 38 -15.24 14.36 10.01
N PRO A 39 -15.91 13.80 11.04
CA PRO A 39 -17.36 13.94 11.19
C PRO A 39 -17.83 15.38 11.44
N ALA A 40 -16.97 16.25 11.98
CA ALA A 40 -17.27 17.67 12.18
C ALA A 40 -17.34 18.45 10.86
N ALA A 41 -16.57 18.01 9.84
CA ALA A 41 -16.59 18.60 8.50
C ALA A 41 -17.68 17.99 7.60
N PHE A 42 -18.07 16.74 7.87
CA PHE A 42 -19.07 15.99 7.11
C PHE A 42 -20.17 15.40 8.01
N PRO A 43 -21.04 16.24 8.59
CA PRO A 43 -22.11 15.77 9.48
C PRO A 43 -23.13 14.90 8.72
N GLY A 44 -23.41 13.70 9.25
CA GLY A 44 -24.49 12.82 8.76
C GLY A 44 -24.10 11.80 7.69
N ARG A 45 -22.87 11.83 7.15
CA ARG A 45 -22.34 10.76 6.29
C ARG A 45 -21.53 9.77 7.12
N ARG A 46 -22.02 8.54 7.24
CA ARG A 46 -21.26 7.42 7.81
C ARG A 46 -21.27 6.28 6.81
N ASP A 47 -20.54 6.47 5.72
CA ASP A 47 -20.47 5.51 4.63
C ASP A 47 -19.49 4.38 5.00
N ASN A 48 -20.03 3.26 5.48
CA ASN A 48 -19.26 2.05 5.78
C ASN A 48 -18.59 1.43 4.53
N ASP A 49 -19.09 1.75 3.33
CA ASP A 49 -18.52 1.29 2.06
C ASP A 49 -17.08 1.82 1.85
N GLY A 50 -16.79 3.02 2.37
CA GLY A 50 -15.45 3.62 2.34
C GLY A 50 -14.43 2.81 3.15
N ALA A 51 -14.85 2.24 4.30
CA ALA A 51 -14.00 1.40 5.14
C ALA A 51 -13.64 0.08 4.45
N PHE A 52 -14.61 -0.58 3.81
CA PHE A 52 -14.34 -1.81 3.06
C PHE A 52 -13.41 -1.57 1.86
N GLY A 53 -13.66 -0.49 1.09
CA GLY A 53 -12.76 -0.07 0.01
C GLY A 53 -11.35 0.22 0.50
N ALA A 54 -11.22 0.90 1.64
CA ALA A 54 -9.94 1.22 2.26
C ALA A 54 -9.16 -0.04 2.66
N LEU A 55 -9.82 -1.05 3.23
CA LEU A 55 -9.21 -2.34 3.57
C LEU A 55 -8.74 -3.11 2.33
N LEU A 56 -9.55 -3.12 1.26
CA LEU A 56 -9.15 -3.74 -0.01
C LEU A 56 -7.88 -3.09 -0.59
N CYS A 57 -7.83 -1.76 -0.61
CA CYS A 57 -6.65 -1.03 -1.10
C CYS A 57 -5.40 -1.33 -0.28
N VAL A 58 -5.54 -1.39 1.04
CA VAL A 58 -4.44 -1.72 1.95
C VAL A 58 -3.94 -3.16 1.75
N GLY A 59 -4.87 -4.10 1.55
CA GLY A 59 -4.53 -5.49 1.23
C GLY A 59 -3.74 -5.62 -0.07
N ILE A 60 -4.20 -4.96 -1.15
CA ILE A 60 -3.51 -4.97 -2.44
C ILE A 60 -2.15 -4.26 -2.33
N ALA A 61 -2.03 -3.19 -1.55
CA ALA A 61 -0.77 -2.51 -1.31
C ALA A 61 0.25 -3.41 -0.60
N ALA A 62 -0.18 -4.13 0.44
CA ALA A 62 0.67 -5.05 1.18
C ALA A 62 1.16 -6.21 0.29
N LEU A 63 0.27 -6.80 -0.52
CA LEU A 63 0.63 -7.82 -1.51
C LEU A 63 1.62 -7.27 -2.55
N SER A 64 1.38 -6.08 -3.07
CA SER A 64 2.26 -5.44 -4.05
C SER A 64 3.67 -5.23 -3.48
N ALA A 65 3.78 -4.75 -2.24
CA ALA A 65 5.05 -4.58 -1.55
C ALA A 65 5.76 -5.92 -1.29
N ALA A 66 5.03 -6.97 -0.91
CA ALA A 66 5.58 -8.32 -0.71
C ALA A 66 6.14 -8.92 -2.02
N VAL A 67 5.45 -8.73 -3.15
CA VAL A 67 5.95 -9.17 -4.47
C VAL A 67 7.15 -8.33 -4.91
N ALA A 68 7.15 -7.03 -4.63
CA ALA A 68 8.27 -6.15 -4.94
C ALA A 68 9.55 -6.53 -4.17
N VAL A 69 9.43 -6.84 -2.87
CA VAL A 69 10.59 -7.18 -2.03
C VAL A 69 11.20 -8.54 -2.40
N THR A 70 10.38 -9.52 -2.80
CA THR A 70 10.90 -10.82 -3.27
C THR A 70 11.69 -10.68 -4.57
N SER A 71 11.29 -9.74 -5.44
CA SER A 71 11.99 -9.42 -6.69
C SER A 71 13.35 -8.71 -6.48
N LEU A 72 13.53 -8.02 -5.34
CA LEU A 72 14.72 -7.23 -5.01
C LEU A 72 15.43 -7.68 -3.72
N SER A 73 15.19 -8.91 -3.27
CA SER A 73 15.44 -9.38 -1.88
C SER A 73 16.85 -9.20 -1.33
N ARG A 74 17.86 -8.98 -2.18
CA ARG A 74 19.25 -8.71 -1.77
C ARG A 74 19.52 -7.26 -1.35
N ARG A 75 18.64 -6.32 -1.67
CA ARG A 75 18.84 -4.89 -1.34
C ARG A 75 18.20 -4.58 0.01
N LEU A 76 19.02 -4.18 0.99
CA LEU A 76 18.57 -3.76 2.32
C LEU A 76 17.48 -2.67 2.24
N LEU A 77 17.70 -1.66 1.39
CA LEU A 77 16.74 -0.60 1.09
C LEU A 77 15.36 -1.13 0.70
N SER A 78 15.30 -2.19 -0.11
CA SER A 78 14.02 -2.76 -0.53
C SER A 78 13.26 -3.38 0.64
N LYS A 79 13.97 -4.06 1.55
CA LYS A 79 13.37 -4.61 2.78
C LYS A 79 12.85 -3.51 3.70
N VAL A 80 13.60 -2.43 3.86
CA VAL A 80 13.20 -1.28 4.69
C VAL A 80 11.94 -0.62 4.12
N VAL A 81 11.90 -0.37 2.80
CA VAL A 81 10.73 0.20 2.13
C VAL A 81 9.51 -0.71 2.26
N CYS A 82 9.67 -2.01 2.05
CA CYS A 82 8.59 -2.98 2.25
C CYS A 82 8.09 -2.96 3.69
N ALA A 83 8.99 -2.99 4.69
CA ALA A 83 8.62 -2.96 6.10
C ALA A 83 7.86 -1.67 6.46
N ALA A 84 8.29 -0.51 5.93
CA ALA A 84 7.61 0.75 6.13
C ALA A 84 6.18 0.72 5.54
N ILE A 85 6.01 0.20 4.32
CA ILE A 85 4.67 0.08 3.71
C ILE A 85 3.78 -0.83 4.54
N ILE A 86 4.27 -2.00 4.96
CA ILE A 86 3.51 -2.93 5.80
C ILE A 86 3.11 -2.29 7.13
N LEU A 87 4.01 -1.53 7.77
CA LEU A 87 3.71 -0.81 8.99
C LEU A 87 2.55 0.19 8.80
N VAL A 88 2.58 0.95 7.69
CA VAL A 88 1.50 1.89 7.36
C VAL A 88 0.20 1.15 7.06
N CYS A 89 0.25 0.01 6.35
CA CYS A 89 -0.90 -0.84 6.12
C CYS A 89 -1.53 -1.31 7.44
N VAL A 90 -0.73 -1.82 8.37
CA VAL A 90 -1.20 -2.27 9.69
C VAL A 90 -1.82 -1.12 10.48
N TYR A 91 -1.14 0.03 10.54
CA TYR A 91 -1.68 1.23 11.16
C TYR A 91 -3.05 1.58 10.57
N ARG A 92 -3.19 1.50 9.24
CA ARG A 92 -4.45 1.81 8.58
C ARG A 92 -5.56 0.81 8.91
N VAL A 93 -5.27 -0.49 8.92
CA VAL A 93 -6.24 -1.51 9.30
C VAL A 93 -6.75 -1.28 10.72
N VAL A 94 -5.86 -0.98 11.68
CA VAL A 94 -6.25 -0.70 13.07
C VAL A 94 -7.14 0.54 13.14
N GLY A 95 -6.79 1.60 12.42
CA GLY A 95 -7.61 2.83 12.37
C GLY A 95 -9.01 2.57 11.82
N VAL A 96 -9.12 1.84 10.71
CA VAL A 96 -10.42 1.50 10.09
C VAL A 96 -11.23 0.53 10.98
N ALA A 97 -10.58 -0.45 11.60
CA ALA A 97 -11.23 -1.38 12.51
C ALA A 97 -11.79 -0.71 13.77
N GLY A 98 -11.19 0.40 14.23
CA GLY A 98 -11.72 1.20 15.33
C GLY A 98 -12.94 2.06 14.95
N GLN A 99 -13.29 2.15 13.67
CA GLN A 99 -14.41 2.95 13.15
C GLN A 99 -15.67 2.13 12.85
N LEU A 100 -15.51 0.82 12.65
CA LEU A 100 -16.56 -0.20 12.52
C LEU A 100 -17.21 -0.49 13.88
#